data_AF-A0A916QHX3-F1
#
_entry.id   AF-A0A916QHX3-F1
#
_cell.length_a   1.000
_cell.length_b   1.000
_cell.length_c   1.000
_cell.angle_alpha   90.00
_cell.angle_beta   90.00
_cell.angle_gamma   90.00
#
_symmetry.space_group_name_H-M   'P 1'
#
loop_
_entity.id
_entity.type
_entity.pdbx_description
1 polymer ?
#
loop_
_entity_poly.entity_id
_entity_poly.type
_entity_poly.pdbx_seq_one_letter_code
_entity_poly.pdbx_strand_id
1 'polypeptide(L)'
;MTKQMKKQGFNPYLPSWEYIPDAEPYVFGDRVYIYGSHDRFNGHAFCLNDYVCWSAPVDNLADWRYEGVIYRKTDDPLNPDGRMCLYAPDVTVGPDGRYYLYYVLDKVPVVSVAVSDTPAGKFEFYGYVRYPDGTRLGEREGDQPQFDPGVLTEGDRTYLYTGFCAVGDRSRKGAQATVLGPDMLTIVEEPVFVLPSEPYSEGTGFEGHEFFEAPSIRKVGDKYYLIYSSVVMHELCYAVSDHPTKGFKYGGVIVSNCDLHIDTYKPANKPMYYGGNNHGSIVEINGQWYIFYHRQTNGTHYSRQGCLEPIEILEDGSIPQVEMTSCGPNGGPLVGRGEYPAYIACNLFYKDEEMYTGTYGAWMDGRFPKITQDGKDGDEEIGYIMNMRDSATAGFKYFDCKGIKQVKIKVRGYCRGEFQVKTAWDGPVLGTIPVDFTNIWTEYTADIAIPDGVHALYFTYTGEGNASLASFTLI
;
A
#
# COMPACT_ATOMS: atom_id res chain seq x y z
N MET A 1 -9.19 35.98 -14.05
CA MET A 1 -9.06 34.55 -14.41
C MET A 1 -9.30 33.76 -13.13
N THR A 2 -10.45 33.10 -13.01
CA THR A 2 -10.72 32.18 -11.90
C THR A 2 -9.70 31.06 -12.01
N LYS A 3 -8.74 31.02 -11.09
CA LYS A 3 -7.81 29.90 -10.94
C LYS A 3 -8.68 28.66 -10.73
N GLN A 4 -8.79 27.80 -11.73
CA GLN A 4 -9.47 26.52 -11.58
C GLN A 4 -8.84 25.82 -10.38
N MET A 5 -9.64 25.50 -9.36
CA MET A 5 -9.09 24.80 -8.20
C MET A 5 -8.52 23.48 -8.69
N LYS A 6 -7.22 23.24 -8.44
CA LYS A 6 -6.57 21.98 -8.77
C LYS A 6 -7.32 20.86 -8.05
N LYS A 7 -7.59 19.76 -8.75
CA LYS A 7 -8.17 18.55 -8.15
C LYS A 7 -7.27 18.12 -6.99
N GLN A 8 -7.86 17.83 -5.83
CA GLN A 8 -7.10 17.35 -4.68
C GLN A 8 -6.80 15.87 -4.83
N GLY A 9 -5.59 15.48 -4.44
CA GLY A 9 -5.22 14.09 -4.26
C GLY A 9 -5.58 13.63 -2.84
N PHE A 10 -5.84 12.36 -2.66
CA PHE A 10 -6.07 11.76 -1.34
C PHE A 10 -5.62 10.30 -1.36
N ASN A 11 -5.51 9.69 -0.18
CA ASN A 11 -5.37 8.24 -0.05
C ASN A 11 -6.75 7.57 0.09
N PRO A 12 -6.99 6.43 -0.57
CA PRO A 12 -6.10 5.73 -1.50
C PRO A 12 -5.92 6.57 -2.78
N TYR A 13 -4.75 6.49 -3.41
CA TYR A 13 -4.42 7.38 -4.54
C TYR A 13 -5.12 6.98 -5.84
N LEU A 14 -5.56 5.72 -5.96
CA LEU A 14 -6.42 5.23 -7.06
C LEU A 14 -7.90 5.35 -6.67
N PRO A 15 -8.82 5.23 -7.65
CA PRO A 15 -10.26 5.15 -7.35
C PRO A 15 -10.57 4.08 -6.30
N SER A 16 -11.60 4.30 -5.48
CA SER A 16 -11.89 3.43 -4.34
C SER A 16 -12.31 2.00 -4.68
N TRP A 17 -12.61 1.74 -5.95
CA TRP A 17 -12.99 0.42 -6.47
C TRP A 17 -11.81 -0.33 -7.10
N GLU A 18 -10.62 0.28 -7.11
CA GLU A 18 -9.42 -0.27 -7.70
C GLU A 18 -8.49 -0.82 -6.59
N TYR A 19 -7.99 -2.04 -6.78
CA TYR A 19 -7.28 -2.81 -5.75
C TYR A 19 -5.91 -3.26 -6.25
N ILE A 20 -4.99 -2.30 -6.37
CA ILE A 20 -3.59 -2.50 -6.77
C ILE A 20 -2.67 -2.36 -5.55
N PRO A 21 -2.46 -3.43 -4.77
CA PRO A 21 -1.44 -3.48 -3.73
C PRO A 21 -0.05 -3.80 -4.30
N ASP A 22 0.92 -3.94 -3.41
CA ASP A 22 2.29 -4.32 -3.77
C ASP A 22 2.87 -3.33 -4.80
N ALA A 23 2.60 -2.05 -4.58
CA ALA A 23 2.86 -0.99 -5.54
C ALA A 23 4.36 -0.67 -5.65
N GLU A 24 4.90 -0.91 -6.84
CA GLU A 24 6.24 -0.54 -7.28
C GLU A 24 6.17 0.72 -8.17
N PRO A 25 6.48 1.90 -7.61
CA PRO A 25 6.42 3.17 -8.31
C PRO A 25 7.70 3.49 -9.09
N TYR A 26 7.54 3.99 -10.31
CA TYR A 26 8.63 4.48 -11.16
C TYR A 26 8.28 5.77 -11.89
N VAL A 27 9.22 6.70 -11.98
CA VAL A 27 9.10 7.87 -12.84
C VAL A 27 9.73 7.56 -14.19
N PHE A 28 8.92 7.54 -15.25
CA PHE A 28 9.38 7.40 -16.62
C PHE A 28 8.89 8.59 -17.43
N GLY A 29 9.82 9.42 -17.90
CA GLY A 29 9.50 10.66 -18.59
C GLY A 29 8.82 11.65 -17.64
N ASP A 30 7.63 12.12 -18.01
CA ASP A 30 6.82 13.10 -17.28
C ASP A 30 5.72 12.48 -16.42
N ARG A 31 5.76 11.16 -16.20
CA ARG A 31 4.75 10.43 -15.44
C ARG A 31 5.35 9.50 -14.40
N VAL A 32 4.64 9.33 -13.29
CA VAL A 32 4.81 8.20 -12.38
C VAL A 32 3.91 7.07 -12.83
N TYR A 33 4.43 5.85 -12.84
CA TYR A 33 3.73 4.60 -13.15
C TYR A 33 3.71 3.72 -11.91
N ILE A 34 2.63 2.97 -11.73
CA ILE A 34 2.49 1.97 -10.67
C ILE A 34 2.32 0.60 -11.32
N TYR A 35 3.21 -0.30 -10.92
CA TYR A 35 3.15 -1.72 -11.19
C TYR A 35 2.84 -2.39 -9.86
N GLY A 36 1.93 -3.33 -9.84
CA GLY A 36 1.56 -4.00 -8.60
C GLY A 36 0.73 -5.22 -8.88
N SER A 37 0.51 -5.99 -7.82
CA SER A 37 -0.49 -7.04 -7.83
C SER A 37 -1.88 -6.46 -8.12
N HIS A 38 -2.81 -7.33 -8.51
CA HIS A 38 -4.20 -6.91 -8.72
C HIS A 38 -5.13 -7.82 -7.91
N ASP A 39 -5.53 -7.32 -6.75
CA ASP A 39 -6.50 -7.98 -5.90
C ASP A 39 -7.89 -7.93 -6.56
N ARG A 40 -8.73 -8.90 -6.22
CA ARG A 40 -10.15 -8.90 -6.61
C ARG A 40 -10.97 -8.40 -5.43
N PHE A 41 -11.87 -7.46 -5.64
CA PHE A 41 -12.81 -7.05 -4.59
C PHE A 41 -13.55 -8.27 -4.05
N ASN A 42 -13.54 -8.41 -2.72
CA ASN A 42 -14.13 -9.55 -2.03
C ASN A 42 -13.56 -10.92 -2.49
N GLY A 43 -12.28 -10.92 -2.86
CA GLY A 43 -11.51 -12.12 -3.17
C GLY A 43 -11.35 -13.06 -1.98
N HIS A 44 -10.97 -14.30 -2.28
CA HIS A 44 -10.69 -15.36 -1.30
C HIS A 44 -9.20 -15.74 -1.24
N ALA A 45 -8.39 -15.08 -2.06
CA ALA A 45 -6.94 -15.22 -2.15
C ALA A 45 -6.36 -13.89 -2.66
N PHE A 46 -5.06 -13.70 -2.49
CA PHE A 46 -4.31 -12.56 -3.00
C PHE A 46 -4.24 -12.57 -4.52
N CYS A 47 -4.21 -11.37 -5.13
CA CYS A 47 -3.74 -11.14 -6.50
C CYS A 47 -4.42 -12.01 -7.59
N LEU A 48 -5.75 -12.11 -7.52
CA LEU A 48 -6.55 -12.99 -8.38
C LEU A 48 -6.68 -12.52 -9.84
N ASN A 49 -6.49 -11.22 -10.08
CA ASN A 49 -6.72 -10.57 -11.36
C ASN A 49 -5.41 -10.42 -12.18
N ASP A 50 -5.56 -9.98 -13.43
CA ASP A 50 -4.42 -9.72 -14.34
C ASP A 50 -3.69 -8.42 -13.94
N TYR A 51 -2.40 -8.29 -14.23
CA TYR A 51 -1.69 -7.04 -13.99
C TYR A 51 -2.23 -5.91 -14.87
N VAL A 52 -2.52 -4.79 -14.22
CA VAL A 52 -2.86 -3.53 -14.87
C VAL A 52 -1.82 -2.48 -14.49
N CYS A 53 -1.80 -1.38 -15.24
CA CYS A 53 -0.96 -0.24 -14.88
C CYS A 53 -1.80 1.02 -14.76
N TRP A 54 -1.41 1.87 -13.82
CA TRP A 54 -1.93 3.22 -13.63
C TRP A 54 -0.77 4.21 -13.67
N SER A 55 -1.02 5.41 -14.18
CA SER A 55 -0.01 6.47 -14.18
C SER A 55 -0.58 7.84 -13.90
N ALA A 56 0.21 8.74 -13.32
CA ALA A 56 -0.15 10.13 -13.10
C ALA A 56 0.95 11.07 -13.60
N PRO A 57 0.64 12.30 -14.04
CA PRO A 57 1.66 13.33 -14.28
C PRO A 57 2.48 13.58 -13.01
N VAL A 58 3.80 13.75 -13.14
CA VAL A 58 4.69 14.02 -11.98
C VAL A 58 4.37 15.32 -11.23
N ASP A 59 3.69 16.25 -11.89
CA ASP A 59 3.24 17.52 -11.32
C ASP A 59 1.78 17.48 -10.83
N ASN A 60 1.08 16.34 -10.98
CA ASN A 60 -0.32 16.19 -10.61
C ASN A 60 -0.70 14.75 -10.20
N LEU A 61 -0.26 14.33 -9.02
CA LEU A 61 -0.57 13.03 -8.42
C LEU A 61 -2.05 12.82 -8.00
N ALA A 62 -2.94 13.75 -8.34
CA ALA A 62 -4.39 13.61 -8.19
C ALA A 62 -5.07 13.07 -9.46
N ASP A 63 -4.35 12.95 -10.57
CA ASP A 63 -4.90 12.65 -11.90
C ASP A 63 -4.34 11.35 -12.49
N TRP A 64 -4.71 10.25 -11.85
CA TRP A 64 -4.36 8.90 -12.27
C TRP A 64 -5.17 8.46 -13.48
N ARG A 65 -4.47 7.91 -14.47
CA ARG A 65 -5.01 7.33 -15.71
C ARG A 65 -4.81 5.82 -15.68
N TYR A 66 -5.89 5.09 -15.98
CA TYR A 66 -5.82 3.65 -16.25
C TYR A 66 -5.14 3.43 -17.60
N GLU A 67 -4.02 2.71 -17.61
CA GLU A 67 -3.27 2.40 -18.83
C GLU A 67 -3.72 1.10 -19.51
N GLY A 68 -4.53 0.30 -18.80
CA GLY A 68 -5.00 -0.99 -19.30
C GLY A 68 -4.37 -2.18 -18.61
N VAL A 69 -4.80 -3.37 -19.04
CA VAL A 69 -4.17 -4.65 -18.69
C VAL A 69 -2.83 -4.73 -19.41
N ILE A 70 -1.74 -4.73 -18.64
CA ILE A 70 -0.38 -4.80 -19.17
C ILE A 70 0.10 -6.24 -19.33
N TYR A 71 -0.40 -7.17 -18.53
CA TYR A 71 -0.01 -8.58 -18.61
C TYR A 71 -1.09 -9.50 -18.05
N ARG A 72 -1.51 -10.49 -18.82
CA ARG A 72 -2.49 -11.48 -18.37
C ARG A 72 -1.81 -12.66 -17.71
N LYS A 73 -2.41 -13.20 -16.66
CA LYS A 73 -1.86 -14.38 -15.97
C LYS A 73 -1.73 -15.61 -16.87
N THR A 74 -2.55 -15.69 -17.92
CA THR A 74 -2.52 -16.76 -18.92
C THR A 74 -1.46 -16.57 -20.00
N ASP A 75 -0.82 -15.40 -20.06
CA ASP A 75 0.26 -15.15 -21.01
C ASP A 75 1.57 -15.84 -20.56
N ASP A 76 1.68 -16.24 -19.29
CA ASP A 76 2.76 -17.09 -18.79
C ASP A 76 2.55 -18.56 -19.20
N PRO A 77 3.52 -19.22 -19.87
CA PRO A 77 3.41 -20.61 -20.31
C PRO A 77 3.18 -21.64 -19.19
N LEU A 78 3.53 -21.34 -17.94
CA LEU A 78 3.24 -22.20 -16.79
C LEU A 78 1.79 -22.10 -16.31
N ASN A 79 1.06 -21.05 -16.70
CA ASN A 79 -0.31 -20.78 -16.24
C ASN A 79 -1.37 -20.73 -17.37
N PRO A 80 -1.37 -21.66 -18.33
CA PRO A 80 -2.20 -21.55 -19.54
C PRO A 80 -3.72 -21.59 -19.25
N ASP A 81 -4.12 -22.07 -18.07
CA ASP A 81 -5.51 -22.11 -17.62
C ASP A 81 -5.84 -21.10 -16.51
N GLY A 82 -4.91 -20.21 -16.16
CA GLY A 82 -5.13 -19.10 -15.24
C GLY A 82 -5.39 -19.51 -13.78
N ARG A 83 -4.97 -20.72 -13.37
CA ARG A 83 -5.17 -21.27 -12.03
C ARG A 83 -4.23 -20.71 -10.95
N MET A 84 -3.15 -20.08 -11.37
CA MET A 84 -2.16 -19.43 -10.49
C MET A 84 -2.40 -17.93 -10.44
N CYS A 85 -2.05 -17.34 -9.31
CA CYS A 85 -2.11 -15.91 -9.06
C CYS A 85 -0.80 -15.24 -9.49
N LEU A 86 -0.87 -13.95 -9.81
CA LEU A 86 0.27 -13.13 -10.23
C LEU A 86 0.71 -12.25 -9.05
N TYR A 87 1.82 -12.59 -8.39
CA TYR A 87 2.28 -11.89 -7.18
C TYR A 87 3.34 -10.84 -7.47
N ALA A 88 3.17 -9.67 -6.85
CA ALA A 88 4.14 -8.59 -6.62
C ALA A 88 5.16 -8.39 -7.75
N PRO A 89 4.77 -7.73 -8.85
CA PRO A 89 5.70 -7.46 -9.93
C PRO A 89 6.57 -6.24 -9.62
N ASP A 90 7.81 -6.26 -10.11
CA ASP A 90 8.66 -5.07 -10.19
C ASP A 90 9.22 -4.91 -11.61
N VAL A 91 9.50 -3.67 -12.01
CA VAL A 91 9.94 -3.33 -13.36
C VAL A 91 11.31 -2.65 -13.34
N THR A 92 12.10 -2.90 -14.37
CA THR A 92 13.34 -2.16 -14.60
C THR A 92 13.58 -1.93 -16.08
N VAL A 93 14.38 -0.92 -16.42
CA VAL A 93 14.77 -0.65 -17.81
C VAL A 93 16.08 -1.36 -18.09
N GLY A 94 16.07 -2.27 -19.06
CA GLY A 94 17.26 -3.03 -19.44
C GLY A 94 18.27 -2.17 -20.21
N PRO A 95 19.49 -2.70 -20.45
CA PRO A 95 20.54 -1.99 -21.18
C PRO A 95 20.16 -1.62 -22.62
N ASP A 96 19.17 -2.34 -23.18
CA ASP A 96 18.63 -2.11 -24.53
C ASP A 96 17.49 -1.08 -24.56
N GLY A 97 17.12 -0.50 -23.41
CA GLY A 97 16.07 0.50 -23.28
C GLY A 97 14.65 -0.05 -23.19
N ARG A 98 14.45 -1.38 -23.18
CA ARG A 98 13.14 -1.99 -22.97
C ARG A 98 12.80 -2.13 -21.49
N TYR A 99 11.52 -2.31 -21.20
CA TYR A 99 10.98 -2.46 -19.84
C TYR A 99 10.79 -3.94 -19.53
N TYR A 100 11.38 -4.41 -18.43
CA TYR A 100 11.36 -5.79 -18.00
C TYR A 100 10.60 -5.91 -16.68
N LEU A 101 9.50 -6.64 -16.70
CA LEU A 101 8.64 -6.92 -15.56
C LEU A 101 9.01 -8.28 -14.97
N TYR A 102 9.52 -8.30 -13.75
CA TYR A 102 9.81 -9.50 -12.99
C TYR A 102 8.63 -9.82 -12.09
N TYR A 103 8.20 -11.07 -12.06
CA TYR A 103 7.07 -11.51 -11.25
C TYR A 103 7.17 -13.00 -10.89
N VAL A 104 6.33 -13.45 -9.96
CA VAL A 104 6.23 -14.86 -9.56
C VAL A 104 4.78 -15.34 -9.63
N LEU A 105 4.62 -16.64 -9.90
CA LEU A 105 3.34 -17.34 -9.84
C LEU A 105 3.24 -18.11 -8.51
N ASP A 106 2.08 -18.06 -7.85
CA ASP A 106 1.87 -18.53 -6.47
C ASP A 106 2.20 -20.01 -6.17
N LYS A 107 2.37 -20.86 -7.20
CA LYS A 107 2.55 -22.33 -7.03
C LYS A 107 3.87 -22.86 -7.57
N VAL A 108 4.79 -22.01 -8.00
CA VAL A 108 6.10 -22.41 -8.53
C VAL A 108 7.21 -21.56 -7.92
N PRO A 109 8.42 -22.11 -7.71
CA PRO A 109 9.47 -21.43 -6.98
C PRO A 109 10.34 -20.51 -7.86
N VAL A 110 9.92 -20.20 -9.09
CA VAL A 110 10.75 -19.56 -10.12
C VAL A 110 10.35 -18.10 -10.35
N VAL A 111 11.31 -17.28 -10.81
CA VAL A 111 11.05 -15.90 -11.25
C VAL A 111 10.82 -15.87 -12.76
N SER A 112 9.65 -15.38 -13.17
CA SER A 112 9.30 -15.13 -14.56
C SER A 112 9.62 -13.68 -14.94
N VAL A 113 9.87 -13.45 -16.22
CA VAL A 113 10.13 -12.13 -16.79
C VAL A 113 9.25 -11.93 -18.02
N ALA A 114 8.61 -10.77 -18.11
CA ALA A 114 7.94 -10.27 -19.30
C ALA A 114 8.60 -8.96 -19.78
N VAL A 115 8.44 -8.61 -21.05
CA VAL A 115 9.11 -7.45 -21.66
C VAL A 115 8.14 -6.58 -22.47
N SER A 116 8.34 -5.26 -22.46
CA SER A 116 7.63 -4.31 -23.32
C SER A 116 8.56 -3.20 -23.81
N ASP A 117 8.25 -2.61 -24.97
CA ASP A 117 8.97 -1.46 -25.52
C ASP A 117 8.54 -0.12 -24.88
N THR A 118 7.45 -0.13 -24.10
CA THR A 118 6.89 1.08 -23.47
C THR A 118 6.52 0.79 -22.02
N PRO A 119 6.51 1.79 -21.12
CA PRO A 119 6.34 1.56 -19.69
C PRO A 119 5.01 0.88 -19.34
N ALA A 120 3.92 1.22 -20.04
CA ALA A 120 2.60 0.63 -19.82
C ALA A 120 2.05 -0.07 -21.08
N GLY A 121 2.94 -0.59 -21.92
CA GLY A 121 2.54 -1.39 -23.08
C GLY A 121 2.00 -2.75 -22.67
N LYS A 122 1.55 -3.53 -23.66
CA LYS A 122 1.35 -4.96 -23.44
C LYS A 122 2.73 -5.59 -23.26
N PHE A 123 2.96 -6.21 -22.11
CA PHE A 123 4.14 -7.02 -21.86
C PHE A 123 3.94 -8.39 -22.49
N GLU A 124 5.02 -8.96 -23.01
CA GLU A 124 5.04 -10.31 -23.56
C GLU A 124 5.98 -11.18 -22.73
N PHE A 125 5.58 -12.42 -22.49
CA PHE A 125 6.44 -13.38 -21.77
C PHE A 125 7.82 -13.45 -22.44
N TYR A 126 8.86 -13.23 -21.65
CA TYR A 126 10.24 -13.14 -22.13
C TYR A 126 11.08 -14.36 -21.72
N GLY A 127 10.92 -14.84 -20.49
CA GLY A 127 11.64 -16.02 -20.02
C GLY A 127 11.58 -16.21 -18.51
N TYR A 128 12.48 -17.06 -18.01
CA TYR A 128 12.69 -17.29 -16.59
C TYR A 128 14.13 -16.94 -16.22
N VAL A 129 14.32 -16.41 -15.02
CA VAL A 129 15.66 -16.22 -14.46
C VAL A 129 16.34 -17.59 -14.30
N ARG A 130 17.58 -17.72 -14.76
CA ARG A 130 18.25 -19.01 -14.90
C ARG A 130 19.76 -18.92 -14.74
N TYR A 131 20.33 -20.03 -14.30
CA TYR A 131 21.77 -20.27 -14.32
C TYR A 131 22.28 -20.43 -15.77
N PRO A 132 23.60 -20.28 -16.01
CA PRO A 132 24.19 -20.44 -17.33
C PRO A 132 23.94 -21.81 -17.98
N ASP A 133 23.69 -22.86 -17.19
CA ASP A 133 23.36 -24.20 -17.67
C ASP A 133 21.89 -24.38 -18.10
N GLY A 134 21.07 -23.35 -17.92
CA GLY A 134 19.64 -23.34 -18.23
C GLY A 134 18.72 -23.72 -17.08
N THR A 135 19.25 -24.17 -15.94
CA THR A 135 18.44 -24.46 -14.74
C THR A 135 17.81 -23.17 -14.23
N ARG A 136 16.51 -23.18 -13.90
CA ARG A 136 15.82 -21.98 -13.40
C ARG A 136 16.18 -21.70 -11.95
N LEU A 137 16.29 -20.42 -11.60
CA LEU A 137 16.47 -19.98 -10.21
C LEU A 137 15.28 -20.48 -9.37
N GLY A 138 15.56 -21.15 -8.25
CA GLY A 138 14.56 -21.77 -7.39
C GLY A 138 14.35 -23.27 -7.63
N GLU A 139 14.92 -23.84 -8.69
CA GLU A 139 14.85 -25.29 -8.98
C GLU A 139 16.18 -26.03 -8.76
N ARG A 140 17.30 -25.32 -8.71
CA ARG A 140 18.61 -25.93 -8.43
C ARG A 140 18.67 -26.39 -6.98
N GLU A 141 19.27 -27.55 -6.73
CA GLU A 141 19.45 -28.07 -5.37
C GLU A 141 20.16 -27.03 -4.47
N GLY A 142 19.54 -26.68 -3.35
CA GLY A 142 20.03 -25.67 -2.41
C GLY A 142 19.43 -24.27 -2.60
N ASP A 143 18.74 -23.99 -3.70
CA ASP A 143 18.00 -22.74 -3.88
C ASP A 143 16.82 -22.65 -2.91
N GLN A 144 16.53 -21.44 -2.43
CA GLN A 144 15.28 -21.17 -1.72
C GLN A 144 14.17 -20.82 -2.73
N PRO A 145 12.90 -21.17 -2.46
CA PRO A 145 11.79 -20.72 -3.30
C PRO A 145 11.77 -19.21 -3.49
N GLN A 146 11.61 -18.75 -4.73
CA GLN A 146 11.58 -17.34 -5.08
C GLN A 146 10.19 -16.74 -4.80
N PHE A 147 10.16 -15.49 -4.37
CA PHE A 147 8.97 -14.74 -3.99
C PHE A 147 9.26 -13.24 -4.07
N ASP A 148 8.26 -12.42 -4.35
CA ASP A 148 8.31 -10.94 -4.37
C ASP A 148 9.60 -10.35 -4.96
N PRO A 149 9.76 -10.34 -6.30
CA PRO A 149 10.92 -9.76 -6.94
C PRO A 149 10.98 -8.23 -6.75
N GLY A 150 12.14 -7.72 -6.35
CA GLY A 150 12.54 -6.32 -6.51
C GLY A 150 13.76 -6.20 -7.42
N VAL A 151 13.85 -5.18 -8.27
CA VAL A 151 14.87 -5.08 -9.31
C VAL A 151 15.48 -3.69 -9.48
N LEU A 152 16.78 -3.65 -9.74
CA LEU A 152 17.50 -2.44 -10.12
C LEU A 152 18.52 -2.77 -11.21
N THR A 153 18.48 -2.04 -12.34
CA THR A 153 19.47 -2.18 -13.42
C THR A 153 20.44 -1.01 -13.41
N GLU A 154 21.73 -1.31 -13.44
CA GLU A 154 22.81 -0.33 -13.60
C GLU A 154 23.84 -0.80 -14.63
N GLY A 155 23.90 -0.11 -15.77
CA GLY A 155 24.73 -0.54 -16.88
C GLY A 155 24.27 -1.91 -17.39
N ASP A 156 25.20 -2.86 -17.55
CA ASP A 156 24.92 -4.22 -18.03
C ASP A 156 24.59 -5.22 -16.91
N ARG A 157 24.21 -4.73 -15.72
CA ARG A 157 23.94 -5.56 -14.54
C ARG A 157 22.57 -5.25 -13.96
N THR A 158 21.82 -6.31 -13.68
CA THR A 158 20.53 -6.22 -12.99
C THR A 158 20.61 -6.94 -11.67
N TYR A 159 20.32 -6.23 -10.58
CA TYR A 159 20.27 -6.77 -9.23
C TYR A 159 18.82 -7.16 -8.93
N LEU A 160 18.58 -8.46 -8.80
CA LEU A 160 17.29 -9.04 -8.46
C LEU A 160 17.28 -9.43 -6.99
N TYR A 161 16.28 -8.97 -6.24
CA TYR A 161 16.06 -9.28 -4.84
C TYR A 161 14.79 -10.11 -4.71
N THR A 162 14.83 -11.19 -3.92
CA THR A 162 13.68 -12.09 -3.74
C THR A 162 13.69 -12.70 -2.33
N GLY A 163 12.53 -13.15 -1.87
CA GLY A 163 12.44 -14.03 -0.72
C GLY A 163 11.14 -13.91 0.07
N PHE A 164 10.88 -14.95 0.85
CA PHE A 164 9.80 -15.01 1.84
C PHE A 164 10.31 -15.74 3.08
N CYS A 165 10.09 -15.23 4.28
CA CYS A 165 10.67 -15.76 5.52
C CYS A 165 9.67 -15.68 6.67
N ALA A 166 8.83 -16.71 6.83
CA ALA A 166 7.93 -16.82 7.97
C ALA A 166 8.70 -16.91 9.31
N VAL A 167 8.11 -16.37 10.37
CA VAL A 167 8.66 -16.42 11.73
C VAL A 167 8.97 -17.86 12.13
N GLY A 168 10.17 -18.10 12.67
CA GLY A 168 10.63 -19.42 13.10
C GLY A 168 11.05 -20.38 11.97
N ASP A 169 10.89 -20.03 10.69
CA ASP A 169 11.23 -20.91 9.58
C ASP A 169 12.74 -20.95 9.32
N ARG A 170 13.40 -21.99 9.83
CA ARG A 170 14.84 -22.24 9.65
C ARG A 170 15.23 -22.71 8.25
N SER A 171 14.27 -23.01 7.37
CA SER A 171 14.58 -23.32 5.96
C SER A 171 14.83 -22.07 5.13
N ARG A 172 14.40 -20.91 5.62
CA ARG A 172 14.50 -19.59 4.98
C ARG A 172 15.53 -18.74 5.72
N LYS A 173 16.50 -18.19 4.98
CA LYS A 173 17.67 -17.51 5.60
C LYS A 173 17.57 -15.99 5.55
N GLY A 174 16.70 -15.47 4.69
CA GLY A 174 16.54 -14.04 4.50
C GLY A 174 16.28 -13.65 3.04
N ALA A 175 16.33 -12.35 2.77
CA ALA A 175 16.26 -11.81 1.42
C ALA A 175 17.52 -12.20 0.63
N GLN A 176 17.34 -12.65 -0.60
CA GLN A 176 18.41 -12.99 -1.53
C GLN A 176 18.62 -11.85 -2.52
N ALA A 177 19.87 -11.56 -2.89
CA ALA A 177 20.22 -10.74 -4.04
C ALA A 177 20.96 -11.62 -5.07
N THR A 178 20.56 -11.53 -6.33
CA THR A 178 21.12 -12.28 -7.47
C THR A 178 21.46 -11.29 -8.58
N VAL A 179 22.61 -11.45 -9.25
CA VAL A 179 23.00 -10.53 -10.34
C VAL A 179 22.79 -11.19 -11.69
N LEU A 180 22.05 -10.51 -12.56
CA LEU A 180 21.76 -10.93 -13.92
C LEU A 180 22.59 -10.13 -14.93
N GLY A 181 22.89 -10.76 -16.06
CA GLY A 181 23.57 -10.14 -17.19
C GLY A 181 22.64 -9.26 -18.04
N PRO A 182 23.16 -8.69 -19.14
CA PRO A 182 22.43 -7.73 -19.98
C PRO A 182 21.26 -8.36 -20.75
N ASP A 183 21.14 -9.69 -20.77
CA ASP A 183 20.00 -10.38 -21.36
C ASP A 183 18.77 -10.41 -20.45
N MET A 184 18.90 -9.90 -19.21
CA MET A 184 17.86 -9.81 -18.18
C MET A 184 17.38 -11.15 -17.62
N LEU A 185 18.01 -12.27 -17.97
CA LEU A 185 17.59 -13.62 -17.54
C LEU A 185 18.72 -14.43 -16.92
N THR A 186 19.94 -14.28 -17.43
CA THR A 186 21.04 -15.18 -17.09
C THR A 186 21.80 -14.67 -15.87
N ILE A 187 21.89 -15.52 -14.85
CA ILE A 187 22.65 -15.25 -13.63
C ILE A 187 24.13 -15.17 -13.96
N VAL A 188 24.76 -14.06 -13.57
CA VAL A 188 26.20 -13.80 -13.68
C VAL A 188 26.89 -13.77 -12.32
N GLU A 189 26.16 -13.51 -11.23
CA GLU A 189 26.64 -13.72 -9.86
C GLU A 189 25.57 -14.45 -9.04
N GLU A 190 26.02 -15.49 -8.35
CA GLU A 190 25.19 -16.40 -7.55
C GLU A 190 24.39 -15.68 -6.45
N PRO A 191 23.22 -16.22 -6.04
CA PRO A 191 22.43 -15.63 -4.97
C PRO A 191 23.20 -15.49 -3.65
N VAL A 192 23.10 -14.33 -3.02
CA VAL A 192 23.65 -14.03 -1.68
C VAL A 192 22.57 -13.52 -0.74
N PHE A 193 22.64 -13.84 0.55
CA PHE A 193 21.69 -13.30 1.54
C PHE A 193 22.10 -11.88 1.95
N VAL A 194 21.15 -10.94 1.86
CA VAL A 194 21.40 -9.51 2.10
C VAL A 194 20.71 -8.96 3.35
N LEU A 195 19.57 -9.52 3.75
CA LEU A 195 18.87 -9.23 5.00
C LEU A 195 18.57 -10.54 5.73
N PRO A 196 18.72 -10.63 7.06
CA PRO A 196 18.47 -11.86 7.79
C PRO A 196 16.96 -12.11 8.02
N SER A 197 16.56 -13.38 8.07
CA SER A 197 15.29 -13.80 8.67
C SER A 197 15.41 -13.95 10.19
N GLU A 198 14.29 -14.03 10.90
CA GLU A 198 14.22 -14.12 12.37
C GLU A 198 15.14 -15.18 12.99
N PRO A 199 15.26 -16.42 12.48
CA PRO A 199 16.15 -17.42 13.08
C PRO A 199 17.65 -17.13 12.95
N TYR A 200 18.04 -16.11 12.15
CA TYR A 200 19.41 -15.80 11.77
C TYR A 200 19.81 -14.33 12.04
N SER A 201 18.99 -13.58 12.79
CA SER A 201 19.17 -12.14 13.01
C SER A 201 19.99 -11.75 14.24
N GLU A 202 20.36 -12.71 15.10
CA GLU A 202 21.08 -12.41 16.35
C GLU A 202 22.39 -11.64 16.09
N GLY A 203 22.50 -10.45 16.67
CA GLY A 203 23.64 -9.54 16.56
C GLY A 203 23.68 -8.72 15.26
N THR A 204 22.64 -8.76 14.44
CA THR A 204 22.63 -8.08 13.12
C THR A 204 22.04 -6.66 13.16
N GLY A 205 21.27 -6.32 14.20
CA GLY A 205 20.53 -5.07 14.32
C GLY A 205 19.14 -5.09 13.68
N PHE A 206 18.73 -6.23 13.11
CA PHE A 206 17.40 -6.43 12.51
C PHE A 206 16.39 -7.05 13.49
N GLU A 207 16.78 -7.33 14.73
CA GLU A 207 15.95 -8.06 15.69
C GLU A 207 14.60 -7.39 15.94
N GLY A 208 13.51 -8.15 15.79
CA GLY A 208 12.12 -7.67 15.87
C GLY A 208 11.59 -7.03 14.58
N HIS A 209 12.47 -6.77 13.61
CA HIS A 209 12.17 -6.17 12.31
C HIS A 209 12.85 -6.96 11.18
N GLU A 210 13.03 -8.27 11.35
CA GLU A 210 13.68 -9.14 10.39
C GLU A 210 12.90 -9.23 9.08
N PHE A 211 13.58 -9.62 8.01
CA PHE A 211 12.96 -9.76 6.70
C PHE A 211 11.83 -10.81 6.72
N PHE A 212 10.65 -10.42 6.22
CA PHE A 212 9.52 -11.30 5.95
C PHE A 212 9.31 -11.46 4.45
N GLU A 213 9.04 -10.37 3.72
CA GLU A 213 8.77 -10.37 2.26
C GLU A 213 9.00 -8.98 1.64
N ALA A 214 8.53 -8.78 0.40
CA ALA A 214 8.48 -7.48 -0.28
C ALA A 214 9.82 -6.72 -0.44
N PRO A 215 10.94 -7.35 -0.85
CA PRO A 215 12.18 -6.61 -1.07
C PRO A 215 12.03 -5.65 -2.25
N SER A 216 12.31 -4.38 -2.03
CA SER A 216 12.28 -3.35 -3.07
C SER A 216 13.49 -2.44 -2.98
N ILE A 217 14.29 -2.39 -4.04
CA ILE A 217 15.59 -1.70 -4.04
C ILE A 217 15.48 -0.34 -4.72
N ARG A 218 16.07 0.68 -4.11
CA ARG A 218 16.20 2.04 -4.68
C ARG A 218 17.60 2.56 -4.50
N LYS A 219 18.07 3.33 -5.48
CA LYS A 219 19.34 4.04 -5.38
C LYS A 219 19.08 5.51 -5.08
N VAL A 220 19.67 6.00 -3.99
CA VAL A 220 19.57 7.40 -3.54
C VAL A 220 20.99 7.95 -3.45
N GLY A 221 21.34 8.81 -4.40
CA GLY A 221 22.73 9.21 -4.59
C GLY A 221 23.63 7.99 -4.85
N ASP A 222 24.64 7.80 -3.99
CA ASP A 222 25.58 6.68 -4.08
C ASP A 222 25.19 5.47 -3.23
N LYS A 223 24.05 5.52 -2.53
CA LYS A 223 23.62 4.48 -1.58
C LYS A 223 22.43 3.68 -2.10
N TYR A 224 22.35 2.44 -1.65
CA TYR A 224 21.28 1.49 -1.94
C TYR A 224 20.37 1.39 -0.72
N TYR A 225 19.09 1.68 -0.90
CA TYR A 225 18.03 1.56 0.08
C TYR A 225 17.18 0.35 -0.30
N LEU A 226 17.22 -0.69 0.53
CA LEU A 226 16.39 -1.87 0.38
C LEU A 226 15.22 -1.77 1.34
N ILE A 227 14.03 -1.49 0.78
CA ILE A 227 12.75 -1.46 1.46
C ILE A 227 12.27 -2.90 1.58
N TYR A 228 11.62 -3.24 2.69
CA TYR A 228 11.07 -4.59 2.88
C TYR A 228 9.96 -4.60 3.92
N SER A 229 9.11 -5.63 3.86
CA SER A 229 8.14 -5.94 4.90
C SER A 229 8.77 -6.83 5.96
N SER A 230 8.63 -6.45 7.22
CA SER A 230 9.25 -7.16 8.33
C SER A 230 8.37 -8.29 8.87
N VAL A 231 8.91 -9.10 9.77
CA VAL A 231 8.19 -10.21 10.44
C VAL A 231 6.97 -9.79 11.26
N VAL A 232 6.80 -8.50 11.55
CA VAL A 232 5.55 -7.98 12.14
C VAL A 232 4.48 -7.70 11.08
N MET A 233 4.76 -7.91 9.79
CA MET A 233 3.84 -7.88 8.64
C MET A 233 3.25 -6.51 8.27
N HIS A 234 2.90 -5.66 9.23
CA HIS A 234 2.12 -4.43 9.01
C HIS A 234 2.96 -3.22 8.58
N GLU A 235 4.28 -3.35 8.49
CA GLU A 235 5.18 -2.21 8.29
C GLU A 235 6.10 -2.39 7.11
N LEU A 236 6.54 -1.27 6.55
CA LEU A 236 7.66 -1.22 5.63
C LEU A 236 8.87 -0.62 6.36
N CYS A 237 9.93 -1.41 6.38
CA CYS A 237 11.24 -1.07 6.90
C CYS A 237 12.19 -0.72 5.75
N TYR A 238 13.37 -0.22 6.09
CA TYR A 238 14.46 -0.09 5.13
C TYR A 238 15.81 -0.48 5.73
N ALA A 239 16.72 -0.87 4.85
CA ALA A 239 18.12 -1.06 5.15
C ALA A 239 19.00 -0.36 4.11
N VAL A 240 20.15 0.16 4.53
CA VAL A 240 21.02 0.97 3.67
C VAL A 240 22.39 0.33 3.50
N SER A 241 22.93 0.37 2.28
CA SER A 241 24.28 -0.08 1.95
C SER A 241 24.96 0.81 0.92
N ASP A 242 26.30 0.79 0.91
CA ASP A 242 27.13 1.33 -0.19
C ASP A 242 27.29 0.32 -1.35
N HIS A 243 26.76 -0.90 -1.19
CA HIS A 243 26.84 -1.96 -2.19
C HIS A 243 25.47 -2.61 -2.40
N PRO A 244 25.11 -2.98 -3.64
CA PRO A 244 23.80 -3.56 -3.92
C PRO A 244 23.64 -4.96 -3.31
N THR A 245 24.71 -5.72 -3.12
CA THR A 245 24.60 -7.16 -2.77
C THR A 245 25.19 -7.53 -1.41
N LYS A 246 25.53 -6.56 -0.56
CA LYS A 246 26.14 -6.84 0.77
C LYS A 246 26.08 -5.63 1.68
N GLY A 247 26.23 -5.85 2.98
CA GLY A 247 26.54 -4.79 3.95
C GLY A 247 25.37 -3.89 4.32
N PHE A 248 24.12 -4.31 4.05
CA PHE A 248 22.93 -3.59 4.46
C PHE A 248 22.84 -3.50 5.99
N LYS A 249 22.50 -2.30 6.46
CA LYS A 249 22.25 -2.01 7.87
C LYS A 249 20.82 -1.53 8.03
N TYR A 250 20.12 -2.07 9.01
CA TYR A 250 18.76 -1.65 9.35
C TYR A 250 18.69 -0.14 9.59
N GLY A 251 17.72 0.52 8.98
CA GLY A 251 17.49 1.96 9.06
C GLY A 251 16.27 2.37 9.88
N GLY A 252 15.32 1.47 10.10
CA GLY A 252 14.08 1.76 10.82
C GLY A 252 12.82 1.47 10.01
N VAL A 253 11.68 1.82 10.61
CA VAL A 253 10.34 1.73 10.00
C VAL A 253 10.03 3.02 9.26
N ILE A 254 9.59 2.93 8.01
CA ILE A 254 9.12 4.08 7.21
C ILE A 254 7.62 4.32 7.48
N VAL A 255 6.80 3.26 7.42
CA VAL A 255 5.33 3.38 7.57
C VAL A 255 4.73 2.09 8.10
N SER A 256 3.68 2.21 8.93
CA SER A 256 2.87 1.09 9.42
C SER A 256 1.44 1.23 8.91
N ASN A 257 0.87 0.20 8.27
CA ASN A 257 -0.50 0.20 7.75
C ASN A 257 -1.59 0.01 8.84
N CYS A 258 -1.18 -0.06 10.10
CA CYS A 258 -2.03 0.11 11.29
C CYS A 258 -1.66 1.35 12.13
N ASP A 259 -0.79 2.22 11.59
CA ASP A 259 -0.33 3.49 12.16
C ASP A 259 0.35 3.33 13.54
N LEU A 260 1.03 2.22 13.79
CA LEU A 260 1.75 1.94 15.04
C LEU A 260 3.08 2.69 15.16
N HIS A 261 3.61 2.79 16.37
CA HIS A 261 4.92 3.35 16.75
C HIS A 261 5.05 4.87 16.59
N ILE A 262 3.96 5.55 16.26
CA ILE A 262 3.87 7.01 16.24
C ILE A 262 3.18 7.50 17.52
N ASP A 263 3.88 8.36 18.27
CA ASP A 263 3.43 8.92 19.56
C ASP A 263 3.13 10.43 19.52
N THR A 264 3.24 11.05 18.35
CA THR A 264 3.07 12.50 18.17
C THR A 264 1.63 12.98 18.43
N TYR A 265 0.63 12.10 18.32
CA TYR A 265 -0.78 12.45 18.50
C TYR A 265 -1.61 11.40 19.28
N LYS A 266 -1.02 10.25 19.61
CA LYS A 266 -1.67 9.10 20.26
C LYS A 266 -0.65 8.27 21.05
N PRO A 267 -1.06 7.29 21.88
CA PRO A 267 -0.12 6.30 22.41
C PRO A 267 0.55 5.48 21.28
N ALA A 268 1.88 5.31 21.35
CA ALA A 268 2.67 4.62 20.32
C ALA A 268 2.12 3.24 19.94
N ASN A 269 1.71 2.45 20.95
CA ASN A 269 1.26 1.08 20.78
C ASN A 269 -0.24 0.94 20.47
N LYS A 270 -0.96 2.06 20.31
CA LYS A 270 -2.37 2.02 19.93
C LYS A 270 -2.49 1.91 18.40
N PRO A 271 -3.04 0.80 17.86
CA PRO A 271 -3.34 0.73 16.43
C PRO A 271 -4.49 1.68 16.11
N MET A 272 -4.38 2.38 14.99
CA MET A 272 -5.42 3.31 14.52
C MET A 272 -6.11 2.83 13.26
N TYR A 273 -5.72 1.67 12.75
CA TYR A 273 -6.32 1.03 11.60
C TYR A 273 -6.12 -0.49 11.70
N TYR A 274 -6.93 -1.27 10.97
CA TYR A 274 -6.80 -2.73 10.90
C TYR A 274 -5.86 -3.10 9.76
N GLY A 275 -4.63 -3.47 10.11
CA GLY A 275 -3.56 -3.80 9.18
C GLY A 275 -3.59 -5.25 8.68
N GLY A 276 -2.47 -5.66 8.10
CA GLY A 276 -2.23 -6.97 7.51
C GLY A 276 -0.81 -6.99 6.94
N ASN A 277 -0.55 -7.80 5.92
CA ASN A 277 0.72 -7.68 5.20
C ASN A 277 0.91 -6.26 4.63
N ASN A 278 2.15 -5.85 4.40
CA ASN A 278 2.49 -4.57 3.79
C ASN A 278 3.53 -4.79 2.69
N HIS A 279 3.47 -3.97 1.65
CA HIS A 279 4.34 -4.08 0.48
C HIS A 279 4.36 -2.71 -0.23
N GLY A 280 5.53 -2.31 -0.71
CA GLY A 280 5.67 -1.16 -1.59
C GLY A 280 7.10 -0.64 -1.60
N SER A 281 7.30 0.56 -2.14
CA SER A 281 8.62 1.14 -2.30
C SER A 281 8.62 2.66 -2.23
N ILE A 282 9.81 3.25 -2.27
CA ILE A 282 9.99 4.69 -2.33
C ILE A 282 10.30 5.16 -3.76
N VAL A 283 9.91 6.39 -4.09
CA VAL A 283 10.35 7.06 -5.32
C VAL A 283 10.40 8.57 -5.14
N GLU A 284 11.34 9.22 -5.81
CA GLU A 284 11.36 10.68 -5.91
C GLU A 284 10.49 11.14 -7.07
N ILE A 285 9.52 12.00 -6.79
CA ILE A 285 8.63 12.59 -7.79
C ILE A 285 8.74 14.11 -7.67
N ASN A 286 9.26 14.74 -8.71
CA ASN A 286 9.39 16.20 -8.80
C ASN A 286 10.08 16.84 -7.57
N GLY A 287 11.16 16.20 -7.08
CA GLY A 287 11.96 16.68 -5.95
C GLY A 287 11.42 16.31 -4.56
N GLN A 288 10.34 15.54 -4.47
CA GLN A 288 9.78 15.05 -3.20
C GLN A 288 9.82 13.52 -3.20
N TRP A 289 10.36 12.94 -2.13
CA TRP A 289 10.31 11.49 -1.92
C TRP A 289 8.95 11.09 -1.36
N TYR A 290 8.45 9.94 -1.82
CA TYR A 290 7.22 9.33 -1.32
C TYR A 290 7.46 7.86 -1.00
N ILE A 291 6.82 7.37 0.06
CA ILE A 291 6.62 5.94 0.29
C ILE A 291 5.27 5.53 -0.28
N PHE A 292 5.26 4.49 -1.10
CA PHE A 292 4.06 3.78 -1.54
C PHE A 292 3.91 2.52 -0.70
N TYR A 293 2.69 2.23 -0.28
CA TYR A 293 2.34 1.09 0.57
C TYR A 293 0.86 0.73 0.34
N HIS A 294 0.34 -0.27 1.05
CA HIS A 294 -1.11 -0.55 1.00
C HIS A 294 -1.75 -0.69 2.38
N ARG A 295 -3.07 -0.54 2.40
CA ARG A 295 -3.92 -0.82 3.56
C ARG A 295 -4.96 -1.88 3.21
N GLN A 296 -5.45 -2.58 4.23
CA GLN A 296 -6.52 -3.56 4.10
C GLN A 296 -7.89 -2.89 4.07
N THR A 297 -8.76 -3.40 3.21
CA THR A 297 -10.18 -3.01 3.15
C THR A 297 -11.06 -4.25 3.10
N ASN A 298 -12.36 -4.05 3.04
CA ASN A 298 -13.40 -5.08 3.05
C ASN A 298 -13.36 -6.04 4.27
N GLY A 299 -12.52 -5.74 5.26
CA GLY A 299 -12.31 -6.56 6.45
C GLY A 299 -11.61 -7.88 6.12
N THR A 300 -10.77 -7.92 5.08
CA THR A 300 -9.99 -9.10 4.69
C THR A 300 -8.57 -8.70 4.31
N HIS A 301 -7.70 -9.70 4.17
CA HIS A 301 -6.36 -9.52 3.61
C HIS A 301 -6.37 -9.33 2.08
N TYR A 302 -7.46 -9.63 1.40
CA TYR A 302 -7.50 -9.83 -0.06
C TYR A 302 -8.14 -8.68 -0.85
N SER A 303 -8.35 -7.55 -0.21
CA SER A 303 -8.89 -6.34 -0.85
C SER A 303 -8.06 -5.16 -0.38
N ARG A 304 -6.86 -5.05 -0.92
CA ARG A 304 -5.87 -4.06 -0.49
C ARG A 304 -5.85 -2.86 -1.45
N GLN A 305 -5.70 -1.68 -0.89
CA GLN A 305 -5.66 -0.42 -1.66
C GLN A 305 -4.32 0.28 -1.46
N GLY A 306 -3.76 0.76 -2.57
CA GLY A 306 -2.54 1.56 -2.59
C GLY A 306 -2.73 2.93 -1.93
N CYS A 307 -1.79 3.26 -1.05
CA CYS A 307 -1.65 4.56 -0.39
C CYS A 307 -0.23 5.08 -0.61
N LEU A 308 -0.03 6.38 -0.44
CA LEU A 308 1.30 6.98 -0.44
C LEU A 308 1.41 8.11 0.57
N GLU A 309 2.58 8.32 1.14
CA GLU A 309 2.87 9.45 2.03
C GLU A 309 4.19 10.13 1.62
N PRO A 310 4.31 11.47 1.75
CA PRO A 310 5.59 12.13 1.58
C PRO A 310 6.55 11.70 2.68
N ILE A 311 7.82 11.46 2.32
CA ILE A 311 8.90 11.16 3.25
C ILE A 311 10.07 12.11 3.03
N GLU A 312 10.92 12.24 4.03
CA GLU A 312 12.20 12.93 3.92
C GLU A 312 13.32 11.92 4.13
N ILE A 313 14.33 11.96 3.26
CA ILE A 313 15.60 11.27 3.48
C ILE A 313 16.54 12.33 4.05
N LEU A 314 16.84 12.22 5.34
CA LEU A 314 17.68 13.18 6.07
C LEU A 314 19.13 13.16 5.57
N GLU A 315 19.91 14.17 5.94
CA GLU A 315 21.32 14.30 5.54
C GLU A 315 22.18 13.09 5.95
N ASP A 316 21.83 12.42 7.05
CA ASP A 316 22.51 11.20 7.51
C ASP A 316 22.02 9.91 6.80
N GLY A 317 21.05 10.04 5.89
CA GLY A 317 20.41 8.96 5.14
C GLY A 317 19.26 8.27 5.90
N SER A 318 18.90 8.73 7.09
CA SER A 318 17.76 8.17 7.81
C SER A 318 16.43 8.69 7.28
N ILE A 319 15.40 7.86 7.39
CA ILE A 319 14.02 8.17 7.00
C ILE A 319 13.16 8.14 8.28
N PRO A 320 12.63 9.28 8.73
CA PRO A 320 11.68 9.30 9.82
C PRO A 320 10.40 8.54 9.47
N GLN A 321 9.86 7.80 10.44
CA GLN A 321 8.58 7.14 10.26
C GLN A 321 7.47 8.16 10.01
N VAL A 322 6.61 7.90 9.03
CA VAL A 322 5.46 8.74 8.68
C VAL A 322 4.14 8.07 9.06
N GLU A 323 3.15 8.90 9.36
CA GLU A 323 1.80 8.46 9.69
C GLU A 323 0.95 8.20 8.45
N MET A 324 -0.10 7.39 8.62
CA MET A 324 -1.14 7.29 7.61
C MET A 324 -2.00 8.56 7.58
N THR A 325 -2.17 9.17 6.41
CA THR A 325 -3.01 10.35 6.20
C THR A 325 -4.05 10.12 5.10
N SER A 326 -5.12 10.92 5.12
CA SER A 326 -6.05 11.07 4.01
C SER A 326 -5.47 11.95 2.90
N CYS A 327 -4.46 12.77 3.21
CA CYS A 327 -3.86 13.74 2.28
C CYS A 327 -3.01 13.08 1.19
N GLY A 328 -2.20 12.09 1.54
CA GLY A 328 -1.26 11.40 0.65
C GLY A 328 -0.64 12.32 -0.42
N PRO A 329 -1.02 12.19 -1.70
CA PRO A 329 -0.42 12.95 -2.81
C PRO A 329 -0.74 14.45 -2.87
N ASN A 330 -1.56 14.99 -1.96
CA ASN A 330 -2.04 16.37 -2.04
C ASN A 330 -0.93 17.44 -1.86
N GLY A 331 0.16 17.10 -1.17
CA GLY A 331 1.25 18.03 -0.84
C GLY A 331 0.97 18.96 0.35
N GLY A 332 -0.07 18.65 1.14
CA GLY A 332 -0.47 19.40 2.33
C GLY A 332 -1.90 19.04 2.77
N PRO A 333 -2.43 19.71 3.81
CA PRO A 333 -3.81 19.50 4.27
C PRO A 333 -4.83 19.67 3.13
N LEU A 334 -5.85 18.83 3.13
CA LEU A 334 -7.01 18.99 2.25
C LEU A 334 -7.72 20.30 2.58
N VAL A 335 -8.39 20.92 1.61
CA VAL A 335 -9.20 22.11 1.84
C VAL A 335 -10.33 21.74 2.79
N GLY A 336 -10.48 22.41 3.94
CA GLY A 336 -11.52 22.09 4.90
C GLY A 336 -12.93 22.53 4.49
N ARG A 337 -13.35 22.31 3.24
CA ARG A 337 -14.65 22.70 2.67
C ARG A 337 -15.09 21.71 1.59
N GLY A 338 -16.40 21.52 1.45
CA GLY A 338 -16.97 20.65 0.43
C GLY A 338 -17.14 19.22 0.91
N GLU A 339 -17.56 18.34 0.00
CA GLU A 339 -17.86 16.94 0.30
C GLU A 339 -16.62 16.06 0.11
N TYR A 340 -16.37 15.18 1.08
CA TYR A 340 -15.31 14.19 1.09
C TYR A 340 -15.89 12.80 1.28
N PRO A 341 -15.48 11.81 0.46
CA PRO A 341 -15.96 10.46 0.60
C PRO A 341 -15.31 9.78 1.82
N ALA A 342 -16.08 8.95 2.51
CA ALA A 342 -15.65 8.32 3.75
C ALA A 342 -14.56 7.24 3.53
N TYR A 343 -14.42 6.72 2.31
CA TYR A 343 -13.35 5.76 2.02
C TYR A 343 -11.94 6.34 2.20
N ILE A 344 -11.76 7.66 2.29
CA ILE A 344 -10.43 8.26 2.54
C ILE A 344 -10.00 8.21 4.02
N ALA A 345 -10.80 7.58 4.89
CA ALA A 345 -10.45 7.43 6.29
C ALA A 345 -9.08 6.73 6.43
N CYS A 346 -8.14 7.42 7.06
CA CYS A 346 -6.79 6.90 7.33
C CYS A 346 -6.70 6.29 8.74
N ASN A 347 -7.67 6.59 9.60
CA ASN A 347 -7.87 5.89 10.86
C ASN A 347 -9.26 5.25 10.91
N LEU A 348 -9.32 4.02 11.41
CA LEU A 348 -10.54 3.25 11.57
C LEU A 348 -10.37 2.32 12.76
N PHE A 349 -11.11 2.55 13.84
CA PHE A 349 -10.96 1.79 15.07
C PHE A 349 -12.28 1.63 15.84
N TYR A 350 -12.25 0.75 16.82
CA TYR A 350 -13.36 0.40 17.71
C TYR A 350 -12.85 0.39 19.16
N LYS A 351 -13.75 0.35 20.15
CA LYS A 351 -13.34 0.32 21.57
C LYS A 351 -12.48 -0.90 21.94
N ASP A 352 -12.77 -2.04 21.31
CA ASP A 352 -11.91 -3.22 21.41
C ASP A 352 -10.77 -3.00 20.42
N GLU A 353 -9.54 -2.96 20.91
CA GLU A 353 -8.36 -2.79 20.06
C GLU A 353 -8.10 -4.06 19.26
N GLU A 354 -7.94 -3.90 17.96
CA GLU A 354 -7.57 -4.97 17.06
C GLU A 354 -6.58 -4.40 16.05
N MET A 355 -5.51 -5.15 15.80
CA MET A 355 -4.39 -4.69 15.00
C MET A 355 -4.49 -5.20 13.58
N TYR A 356 -4.98 -6.42 13.39
CA TYR A 356 -5.03 -7.07 12.09
C TYR A 356 -6.46 -7.25 11.63
N THR A 357 -6.67 -7.13 10.32
CA THR A 357 -7.81 -7.78 9.68
C THR A 357 -7.73 -9.29 9.93
N GLY A 358 -8.88 -9.96 10.12
CA GLY A 358 -8.96 -11.34 10.63
C GLY A 358 -8.01 -12.33 9.91
N THR A 359 -7.72 -13.50 10.49
CA THR A 359 -6.71 -14.45 9.97
C THR A 359 -6.85 -14.76 8.47
N TYR A 360 -5.80 -15.21 7.79
CA TYR A 360 -5.85 -15.62 6.39
C TYR A 360 -7.08 -16.53 6.08
N GLY A 361 -7.91 -16.10 5.13
CA GLY A 361 -9.14 -16.79 4.75
C GLY A 361 -10.36 -16.44 5.61
N ALA A 362 -10.22 -15.60 6.62
CA ALA A 362 -11.30 -15.10 7.46
C ALA A 362 -11.64 -13.64 7.16
N TRP A 363 -12.82 -13.24 7.61
CA TRP A 363 -13.27 -11.85 7.61
C TRP A 363 -13.19 -11.31 9.02
N MET A 364 -12.85 -10.03 9.13
CA MET A 364 -12.97 -9.28 10.36
C MET A 364 -14.42 -9.32 10.85
N ASP A 365 -14.60 -9.58 12.13
CA ASP A 365 -15.90 -9.69 12.78
C ASP A 365 -16.73 -8.40 12.58
N GLY A 366 -18.05 -8.55 12.48
CA GLY A 366 -19.02 -7.46 12.26
C GLY A 366 -19.13 -6.44 13.40
N ARG A 367 -18.33 -6.58 14.47
CA ARG A 367 -18.11 -5.51 15.45
C ARG A 367 -17.30 -4.36 14.87
N PHE A 368 -16.32 -4.65 14.02
CA PHE A 368 -15.35 -3.67 13.58
C PHE A 368 -15.81 -2.95 12.30
N PRO A 369 -15.64 -1.63 12.23
CA PRO A 369 -15.89 -0.87 11.01
C PRO A 369 -14.92 -1.26 9.89
N LYS A 370 -15.35 -1.13 8.64
CA LYS A 370 -14.50 -1.43 7.48
C LYS A 370 -14.86 -0.58 6.28
N ILE A 371 -13.85 -0.17 5.50
CA ILE A 371 -14.05 0.41 4.18
C ILE A 371 -14.45 -0.72 3.22
N THR A 372 -15.51 -0.54 2.43
CA THR A 372 -16.02 -1.52 1.47
C THR A 372 -16.74 -0.79 0.33
N GLN A 373 -17.33 -1.51 -0.61
CA GLN A 373 -18.14 -0.97 -1.70
C GLN A 373 -19.41 -1.79 -1.91
N ASP A 374 -20.36 -1.19 -2.62
CA ASP A 374 -21.49 -1.91 -3.22
C ASP A 374 -21.03 -2.63 -4.51
N GLY A 375 -21.88 -3.51 -5.02
CA GLY A 375 -21.61 -4.20 -6.29
C GLY A 375 -20.59 -5.34 -6.17
N LYS A 376 -19.92 -5.60 -7.28
CA LYS A 376 -18.89 -6.65 -7.43
C LYS A 376 -17.59 -6.04 -7.98
N ASP A 377 -16.54 -6.88 -8.01
CA ASP A 377 -15.27 -6.53 -8.66
C ASP A 377 -15.48 -6.00 -10.09
N GLY A 378 -14.83 -4.86 -10.38
CA GLY A 378 -14.93 -4.15 -11.66
C GLY A 378 -16.09 -3.16 -11.78
N ASP A 379 -17.00 -3.07 -10.80
CA ASP A 379 -18.00 -2.00 -10.77
C ASP A 379 -17.35 -0.70 -10.25
N GLU A 380 -17.59 0.44 -10.93
CA GLU A 380 -17.08 1.77 -10.53
C GLU A 380 -17.93 2.41 -9.42
N GLU A 381 -18.05 1.71 -8.29
CA GLU A 381 -18.86 2.14 -7.15
C GLU A 381 -18.01 2.83 -6.08
N ILE A 382 -18.45 3.99 -5.63
CA ILE A 382 -17.74 4.75 -4.58
C ILE A 382 -17.78 3.97 -3.26
N GLY A 383 -16.60 3.78 -2.66
CA GLY A 383 -16.46 3.11 -1.39
C GLY A 383 -17.07 3.88 -0.22
N TYR A 384 -17.44 3.16 0.84
CA TYR A 384 -18.01 3.71 2.06
C TYR A 384 -17.51 2.95 3.28
N ILE A 385 -17.73 3.49 4.48
CA ILE A 385 -17.43 2.79 5.74
C ILE A 385 -18.69 2.08 6.22
N MET A 386 -18.62 0.75 6.35
CA MET A 386 -19.67 -0.08 6.94
C MET A 386 -19.37 -0.36 8.41
N ASN A 387 -20.39 -0.82 9.16
CA ASN A 387 -20.28 -1.24 10.55
C ASN A 387 -19.83 -0.13 11.51
N MET A 388 -20.30 1.10 11.27
CA MET A 388 -20.24 2.16 12.28
C MET A 388 -21.23 1.82 13.40
N ARG A 389 -20.75 1.05 14.37
CA ARG A 389 -21.45 0.64 15.60
C ARG A 389 -21.04 1.52 16.78
N ASP A 390 -21.72 1.40 17.91
CA ASP A 390 -21.40 2.17 19.11
C ASP A 390 -19.89 2.12 19.42
N SER A 391 -19.23 3.27 19.52
CA SER A 391 -17.77 3.51 19.64
C SER A 391 -16.91 3.37 18.38
N ALA A 392 -17.44 2.86 17.27
CA ALA A 392 -16.72 2.82 16.00
C ALA A 392 -16.37 4.24 15.55
N THR A 393 -15.11 4.48 15.21
CA THR A 393 -14.58 5.80 14.88
C THR A 393 -13.84 5.77 13.56
N ALA A 394 -14.16 6.71 12.69
CA ALA A 394 -13.45 6.99 11.45
C ALA A 394 -12.70 8.32 11.59
N GLY A 395 -11.40 8.34 11.27
CA GLY A 395 -10.54 9.50 11.32
C GLY A 395 -9.98 9.88 9.95
N PHE A 396 -9.89 11.19 9.72
CA PHE A 396 -9.48 11.80 8.46
C PHE A 396 -8.43 12.88 8.74
N LYS A 397 -7.25 12.77 8.12
CA LYS A 397 -6.09 13.63 8.42
C LYS A 397 -5.51 14.19 7.12
N TYR A 398 -5.36 15.50 6.91
CA TYR A 398 -5.81 16.68 7.68
C TYR A 398 -6.57 17.65 6.78
N PHE A 399 -7.25 18.62 7.38
CA PHE A 399 -8.02 19.65 6.69
C PHE A 399 -7.62 21.05 7.15
N ASP A 400 -7.35 21.97 6.22
CA ASP A 400 -7.25 23.42 6.46
C ASP A 400 -8.66 24.01 6.56
N CYS A 401 -9.22 23.99 7.77
CA CYS A 401 -10.56 24.45 8.08
C CYS A 401 -10.60 25.97 8.25
N LYS A 402 -11.55 26.62 7.56
CA LYS A 402 -11.76 28.07 7.63
C LYS A 402 -13.25 28.40 7.60
N GLY A 403 -13.76 28.93 8.71
CA GLY A 403 -15.13 29.42 8.84
C GLY A 403 -16.20 28.33 8.75
N ILE A 404 -15.87 27.09 9.13
CA ILE A 404 -16.80 25.96 9.06
C ILE A 404 -17.79 26.04 10.19
N LYS A 405 -19.07 26.11 9.84
CA LYS A 405 -20.18 26.34 10.79
C LYS A 405 -21.16 25.19 10.83
N GLN A 406 -21.14 24.34 9.82
CA GLN A 406 -22.07 23.23 9.69
C GLN A 406 -21.34 22.02 9.12
N VAL A 407 -21.68 20.86 9.67
CA VAL A 407 -21.18 19.57 9.18
C VAL A 407 -22.38 18.74 8.75
N LYS A 408 -22.27 18.17 7.55
CA LYS A 408 -23.25 17.23 6.98
C LYS A 408 -22.59 15.86 6.82
N ILE A 409 -23.36 14.79 6.97
CA ILE A 409 -22.95 13.42 6.69
C ILE A 409 -23.98 12.73 5.80
N LYS A 410 -23.54 11.76 5.00
CA LYS A 410 -24.40 10.91 4.19
C LYS A 410 -24.36 9.48 4.73
N VAL A 411 -25.50 9.00 5.22
CA VAL A 411 -25.59 7.76 6.01
C VAL A 411 -26.71 6.87 5.49
N ARG A 412 -26.54 5.56 5.65
CA ARG A 412 -27.62 4.55 5.57
C ARG A 412 -27.43 3.47 6.63
N GLY A 413 -28.47 2.68 6.91
CA GLY A 413 -28.35 1.46 7.72
C GLY A 413 -29.45 1.27 8.74
N TYR A 414 -29.38 0.13 9.42
CA TYR A 414 -30.24 -0.21 10.55
C TYR A 414 -29.63 0.35 11.82
N CYS A 415 -29.74 1.67 12.00
CA CYS A 415 -29.11 2.41 13.08
C CYS A 415 -30.09 3.42 13.72
N ARG A 416 -29.91 3.69 15.02
CA ARG A 416 -30.56 4.79 15.72
C ARG A 416 -29.60 5.37 16.74
N GLY A 417 -29.13 6.59 16.51
CA GLY A 417 -28.03 7.15 17.28
C GLY A 417 -27.58 8.48 16.73
N GLU A 418 -26.30 8.77 16.88
CA GLU A 418 -25.67 9.99 16.41
C GLU A 418 -24.21 9.79 16.05
N PHE A 419 -23.68 10.63 15.16
CA PHE A 419 -22.26 10.76 14.93
C PHE A 419 -21.72 11.96 15.71
N GLN A 420 -20.77 11.71 16.60
CA GLN A 420 -20.00 12.73 17.29
C GLN A 420 -18.85 13.21 16.39
N VAL A 421 -18.68 14.54 16.28
CA VAL A 421 -17.59 15.16 15.51
C VAL A 421 -16.52 15.70 16.47
N LYS A 422 -15.26 15.34 16.22
CA LYS A 422 -14.09 15.72 17.05
C LYS A 422 -12.91 16.13 16.16
N THR A 423 -11.95 16.87 16.72
CA THR A 423 -10.69 17.23 16.05
C THR A 423 -9.46 16.45 16.54
N ALA A 424 -9.65 15.58 17.53
CA ALA A 424 -8.65 14.63 18.01
C ALA A 424 -9.33 13.29 18.35
N TRP A 425 -8.59 12.19 18.28
CA TRP A 425 -9.12 10.83 18.42
C TRP A 425 -9.76 10.59 19.81
N ASP A 426 -9.20 11.19 20.85
CA ASP A 426 -9.66 11.17 22.25
C ASP A 426 -10.12 12.57 22.74
N GLY A 427 -10.30 13.51 21.82
CA GLY A 427 -10.65 14.89 22.13
C GLY A 427 -12.11 15.11 22.51
N PRO A 428 -12.45 16.34 22.93
CA PRO A 428 -13.83 16.72 23.22
C PRO A 428 -14.72 16.65 21.97
N VAL A 429 -16.00 16.33 22.18
CA VAL A 429 -17.04 16.37 21.14
C VAL A 429 -17.39 17.82 20.84
N LEU A 430 -17.27 18.23 19.58
CA LEU A 430 -17.66 19.57 19.11
C LEU A 430 -19.17 19.69 18.87
N GLY A 431 -19.80 18.57 18.53
CA GLY A 431 -21.24 18.46 18.33
C GLY A 431 -21.62 17.07 17.82
N THR A 432 -22.92 16.83 17.71
CA THR A 432 -23.45 15.55 17.26
C THR A 432 -24.45 15.73 16.13
N ILE A 433 -24.49 14.74 15.23
CA ILE A 433 -25.44 14.68 14.11
C ILE A 433 -26.35 13.46 14.35
N PRO A 434 -27.61 13.66 14.76
CA PRO A 434 -28.56 12.58 14.95
C PRO A 434 -28.84 11.86 13.63
N VAL A 435 -28.90 10.54 13.67
CA VAL A 435 -29.23 9.66 12.55
C VAL A 435 -30.25 8.62 12.99
N ASP A 436 -31.09 8.22 12.04
CA ASP A 436 -32.10 7.18 12.26
C ASP A 436 -32.09 6.22 11.07
N PHE A 437 -32.88 5.16 11.18
CA PHE A 437 -32.99 4.11 10.18
C PHE A 437 -33.30 4.68 8.79
N THR A 438 -32.53 4.23 7.80
CA THR A 438 -32.83 4.50 6.39
C THR A 438 -32.23 3.43 5.48
N ASN A 439 -32.99 3.06 4.45
CA ASN A 439 -32.58 2.09 3.42
C ASN A 439 -31.82 2.74 2.26
N ILE A 440 -31.77 4.07 2.20
CA ILE A 440 -31.13 4.83 1.13
C ILE A 440 -30.09 5.78 1.71
N TRP A 441 -29.11 6.17 0.91
CA TRP A 441 -28.17 7.21 1.30
C TRP A 441 -28.92 8.52 1.59
N THR A 442 -28.92 8.92 2.86
CA THR A 442 -29.67 10.07 3.37
C THR A 442 -28.71 11.07 3.98
N GLU A 443 -28.93 12.36 3.72
CA GLU A 443 -28.11 13.44 4.28
C GLU A 443 -28.66 13.87 5.65
N TYR A 444 -27.78 13.99 6.63
CA TYR A 444 -28.05 14.54 7.96
C TYR A 444 -27.10 15.69 8.22
N THR A 445 -27.52 16.70 8.97
CA THR A 445 -26.78 17.95 9.11
C THR A 445 -26.97 18.54 10.50
N ALA A 446 -25.91 19.12 11.06
CA ALA A 446 -25.99 19.87 12.32
C ALA A 446 -25.05 21.10 12.30
N ASP A 447 -25.44 22.13 13.05
CA ASP A 447 -24.66 23.35 13.23
C ASP A 447 -23.49 23.08 14.18
N ILE A 448 -22.41 22.55 13.61
CA ILE A 448 -21.17 22.21 14.32
C ILE A 448 -20.06 23.10 13.75
N ALA A 449 -19.53 23.97 14.60
CA ALA A 449 -18.38 24.79 14.24
C ALA A 449 -17.09 23.99 14.38
N ILE A 450 -16.28 23.95 13.32
CA ILE A 450 -14.91 23.45 13.38
C ILE A 450 -13.98 24.66 13.55
N PRO A 451 -13.09 24.68 14.56
CA PRO A 451 -12.15 25.77 14.73
C PRO A 451 -11.32 26.01 13.47
N ASP A 452 -10.97 27.27 13.21
CA ASP A 452 -10.06 27.60 12.12
C ASP A 452 -8.67 26.97 12.36
N GLY A 453 -8.00 26.54 11.29
CA GLY A 453 -6.68 25.94 11.33
C GLY A 453 -6.63 24.55 10.71
N VAL A 454 -5.48 23.88 10.87
CA VAL A 454 -5.27 22.52 10.37
C VAL A 454 -5.74 21.52 11.41
N HIS A 455 -6.75 20.72 11.07
CA HIS A 455 -7.35 19.75 11.99
C HIS A 455 -7.47 18.37 11.37
N ALA A 456 -7.28 17.34 12.18
CA ALA A 456 -7.85 16.03 11.90
C ALA A 456 -9.35 16.10 12.18
N LEU A 457 -10.14 15.24 11.54
CA LEU A 457 -11.57 15.10 11.81
C LEU A 457 -11.88 13.66 12.17
N TYR A 458 -12.57 13.46 13.29
CA TYR A 458 -13.00 12.15 13.75
C TYR A 458 -14.51 12.10 13.89
N PHE A 459 -15.11 11.03 13.38
CA PHE A 459 -16.53 10.74 13.44
C PHE A 459 -16.73 9.45 14.23
N THR A 460 -17.20 9.57 15.48
CA THR A 460 -17.52 8.42 16.34
C THR A 460 -19.03 8.19 16.33
N TYR A 461 -19.47 6.98 15.98
CA TYR A 461 -20.88 6.63 16.12
C TYR A 461 -21.21 6.24 17.56
N THR A 462 -22.33 6.73 18.09
CA THR A 462 -22.91 6.33 19.38
C THR A 462 -24.39 6.00 19.22
N GLY A 463 -24.81 4.83 19.69
CA GLY A 463 -26.21 4.39 19.59
C GLY A 463 -26.37 2.93 19.19
N GLU A 464 -27.58 2.55 18.78
CA GLU A 464 -27.93 1.17 18.48
C GLU A 464 -27.73 0.84 16.98
N GLY A 465 -27.44 -0.43 16.67
CA GLY A 465 -27.40 -0.91 15.30
C GLY A 465 -26.07 -0.67 14.57
N ASN A 466 -26.11 -0.58 13.24
CA ASN A 466 -24.93 -0.41 12.38
C ASN A 466 -25.16 0.60 11.26
N ALA A 467 -24.61 1.80 11.43
CA ALA A 467 -24.61 2.81 10.38
C ALA A 467 -23.55 2.48 9.32
N SER A 468 -23.79 2.94 8.10
CA SER A 468 -22.80 3.06 7.03
C SER A 468 -22.63 4.52 6.69
N LEU A 469 -21.39 5.00 6.58
CA LEU A 469 -21.04 6.38 6.27
C LEU A 469 -20.45 6.45 4.87
N ALA A 470 -21.11 7.17 3.95
CA ALA A 470 -20.64 7.36 2.57
C ALA A 470 -19.74 8.59 2.42
N SER A 471 -20.09 9.70 3.07
CA SER A 471 -19.37 10.96 2.94
C SER A 471 -19.67 11.91 4.10
N PHE A 472 -18.86 12.95 4.22
CA PHE A 472 -19.12 14.12 5.05
C PHE A 472 -18.90 15.41 4.23
N THR A 473 -19.54 16.51 4.63
CA THR A 473 -19.41 17.82 3.98
C THR A 473 -19.12 18.89 5.03
N LEU A 474 -18.13 19.73 4.76
CA LEU A 474 -17.74 20.88 5.57
C LEU A 474 -18.28 22.17 4.92
N ILE A 475 -19.11 22.93 5.65
CA ILE A 475 -19.89 24.07 5.12
C ILE A 475 -19.51 25.38 5.81
#